data_AF-A0A3D3CRD6-F1
#
_entry.id   AF-A0A3D3CRD6-F1
#
_cell.length_a   1.000
_cell.length_b   1.000
_cell.length_c   1.000
_cell.angle_alpha   90.00
_cell.angle_beta   90.00
_cell.angle_gamma   90.00
#
_symmetry.space_group_name_H-M   'P 1'
#
loop_
_entity.id
_entity.type
_entity.pdbx_description
1 polymer ?
#
loop_
_entity_poly.entity_id
_entity_poly.type
_entity_poly.pdbx_seq_one_letter_code
_entity_poly.pdbx_strand_id
1 'polypeptide(L)'
;MTTDSNEQALLKGLAANDRIAIETIYRVHYSMVQTLVINNSGTSDDARDIFQEAMIVLYEKAKSGSFELHAQLKTYIYAVCRRLWLKKLLVNQRFSGDLANAPETIATEED
;
A
#
# COMPACT_ATOMS: atom_id res chain seq x y z
N MET A 1 -23.49 12.63 -12.33
CA MET A 1 -23.62 13.00 -10.91
C MET A 1 -23.72 11.75 -10.02
N THR A 2 -22.92 10.69 -10.31
CA THR A 2 -23.14 9.33 -9.78
C THR A 2 -21.90 8.71 -9.11
N THR A 3 -20.69 9.26 -9.34
CA THR A 3 -19.44 8.70 -8.82
C THR A 3 -19.30 8.88 -7.31
N ASP A 4 -19.62 10.07 -6.78
CA ASP A 4 -19.46 10.38 -5.36
C ASP A 4 -20.35 9.52 -4.45
N SER A 5 -21.61 9.28 -4.83
CA SER A 5 -22.52 8.44 -4.03
C SER A 5 -22.05 7.00 -3.95
N ASN A 6 -21.44 6.47 -5.01
CA ASN A 6 -20.92 5.10 -5.01
C ASN A 6 -19.64 4.98 -4.17
N GLU A 7 -18.73 5.95 -4.26
CA GLU A 7 -17.52 5.98 -3.44
C GLU A 7 -17.85 6.13 -1.95
N GLN A 8 -18.84 6.97 -1.60
CA GLN A 8 -19.33 7.07 -0.22
C GLN A 8 -19.95 5.75 0.28
N ALA A 9 -20.70 5.03 -0.56
CA ALA A 9 -21.23 3.73 -0.20
C ALA A 9 -20.12 2.70 0.06
N LEU A 10 -19.08 2.69 -0.78
CA LEU A 10 -17.91 1.83 -0.59
C LEU A 10 -17.16 2.15 0.71
N LEU A 11 -16.98 3.43 1.05
CA LEU A 11 -16.34 3.84 2.30
C LEU A 11 -17.16 3.44 3.53
N LYS A 12 -18.48 3.60 3.49
CA LYS A 12 -19.39 3.15 4.55
C LYS A 12 -19.35 1.64 4.72
N GLY A 13 -19.40 0.90 3.60
CA GLY A 13 -19.28 -0.55 3.61
C GLY A 13 -17.94 -1.01 4.19
N LEU A 14 -16.83 -0.38 3.78
CA LEU A 14 -15.51 -0.65 4.34
C LEU A 14 -15.48 -0.44 5.86
N ALA A 15 -15.99 0.68 6.37
CA ALA A 15 -16.06 0.96 7.80
C ALA A 15 -16.92 -0.07 8.57
N ALA A 16 -17.96 -0.60 7.93
CA ALA A 16 -18.83 -1.66 8.45
C ALA A 16 -18.26 -3.09 8.27
N ASN A 17 -17.04 -3.23 7.74
CA ASN A 17 -16.42 -4.51 7.42
C ASN A 17 -17.24 -5.34 6.40
N ASP A 18 -17.92 -4.66 5.48
CA ASP A 18 -18.67 -5.27 4.38
C ASP A 18 -17.70 -5.86 3.35
N ARG A 19 -17.76 -7.18 3.21
CA ARG A 19 -16.95 -7.95 2.28
C ARG A 19 -17.11 -7.48 0.83
N ILE A 20 -18.32 -7.12 0.40
CA ILE A 20 -18.60 -6.71 -1.00
C ILE A 20 -17.89 -5.40 -1.29
N ALA A 21 -17.93 -4.45 -0.36
CA ALA A 21 -17.24 -3.18 -0.48
C ALA A 21 -15.72 -3.38 -0.54
N ILE A 22 -15.16 -4.19 0.36
CA ILE A 22 -13.73 -4.52 0.40
C ILE A 22 -13.28 -5.14 -0.94
N GLU A 23 -13.98 -6.17 -1.41
CA GLU A 23 -13.65 -6.85 -2.67
C GLU A 23 -13.78 -5.91 -3.88
N THR A 24 -14.75 -5.00 -3.86
CA THR A 24 -14.95 -4.03 -4.94
C THR A 24 -13.80 -3.02 -4.99
N ILE A 25 -13.42 -2.43 -3.84
CA ILE A 25 -12.27 -1.51 -3.76
C ILE A 25 -11.01 -2.21 -4.26
N TYR A 26 -10.78 -3.46 -3.84
CA TYR A 26 -9.63 -4.24 -4.29
C TYR A 26 -9.65 -4.45 -5.82
N ARG A 27 -10.74 -4.98 -6.37
CA ARG A 27 -10.85 -5.29 -7.81
C ARG A 27 -10.69 -4.06 -8.70
N VAL A 28 -11.23 -2.92 -8.27
CA VAL A 28 -11.22 -1.68 -9.06
C VAL A 28 -9.86 -0.98 -9.01
N HIS A 29 -9.15 -1.02 -7.88
CA HIS A 29 -7.97 -0.17 -7.66
C HIS A 29 -6.64 -0.91 -7.55
N TYR A 30 -6.62 -2.24 -7.42
CA TYR A 30 -5.35 -2.97 -7.25
C TYR A 30 -4.44 -2.87 -8.48
N SER A 31 -4.98 -2.96 -9.70
CA SER A 31 -4.18 -2.99 -10.94
C SER A 31 -3.25 -1.79 -11.09
N MET A 32 -3.73 -0.58 -10.79
CA MET A 32 -2.91 0.64 -10.84
C MET A 32 -1.81 0.69 -9.78
N VAL A 33 -2.03 0.07 -8.62
CA VAL A 33 -1.02 -0.03 -7.56
C VAL A 33 0.03 -1.08 -7.92
N GLN A 34 -0.39 -2.19 -8.51
CA GLN A 34 0.52 -3.19 -9.06
C GLN A 34 1.44 -2.58 -10.12
N THR A 35 0.90 -1.82 -11.08
CA THR A 35 1.72 -1.10 -12.06
C THR A 35 2.68 -0.10 -11.40
N LEU A 36 2.22 0.66 -10.41
CA LEU A 36 3.07 1.58 -9.66
C LEU A 36 4.27 0.85 -9.03
N VAL A 37 4.03 -0.25 -8.32
CA VAL A 37 5.08 -0.96 -7.58
C VAL A 37 6.05 -1.67 -8.53
N ILE A 38 5.54 -2.38 -9.53
CA ILE A 38 6.38 -3.10 -10.51
C ILE A 38 7.26 -2.13 -11.30
N ASN A 39 6.72 -0.99 -11.74
CA ASN A 39 7.50 0.01 -12.47
C ASN A 39 8.54 0.74 -11.60
N ASN A 40 8.52 0.55 -10.28
CA ASN A 40 9.42 1.20 -9.33
C ASN A 40 10.20 0.16 -8.51
N SER A 41 10.72 -0.86 -9.19
CA SER A 41 11.64 -1.87 -8.63
C SER A 41 11.03 -2.78 -7.56
N GLY A 42 9.70 -2.97 -7.60
CA GLY A 42 9.00 -3.90 -6.71
C GLY A 42 8.49 -5.15 -7.44
N THR A 43 7.95 -6.08 -6.66
CA THR A 43 7.34 -7.32 -7.16
C THR A 43 5.81 -7.26 -7.08
N SER A 44 5.13 -8.26 -7.65
CA SER A 44 3.69 -8.40 -7.42
C SER A 44 3.34 -8.70 -5.97
N ASP A 45 4.26 -9.25 -5.18
CA ASP A 45 4.03 -9.56 -3.77
C ASP A 45 4.12 -8.29 -2.95
N ASP A 46 5.13 -7.45 -3.25
CA ASP A 46 5.21 -6.09 -2.70
C ASP A 46 3.96 -5.27 -3.01
N ALA A 47 3.42 -5.39 -4.23
CA ALA A 47 2.19 -4.70 -4.61
C ALA A 47 0.99 -5.13 -3.76
N ARG A 48 0.87 -6.44 -3.47
CA ARG A 48 -0.17 -6.96 -2.57
C ARG A 48 0.01 -6.41 -1.16
N ASP A 49 1.21 -6.45 -0.62
CA ASP A 49 1.50 -5.96 0.73
C ASP A 49 1.20 -4.46 0.87
N ILE A 50 1.69 -3.65 -0.07
CA ILE A 50 1.46 -2.20 -0.09
C ILE A 50 -0.04 -1.88 -0.21
N PHE A 51 -0.75 -2.61 -1.05
CA PHE A 51 -2.19 -2.40 -1.21
C PHE A 51 -2.96 -2.76 0.06
N GLN A 52 -2.61 -3.86 0.73
CA GLN A 52 -3.25 -4.26 1.98
C GLN A 52 -2.97 -3.25 3.10
N GLU A 53 -1.74 -2.75 3.23
CA GLU A 53 -1.42 -1.70 4.20
C GLU A 53 -2.21 -0.41 3.92
N ALA A 54 -2.35 -0.02 2.64
CA ALA A 54 -3.18 1.11 2.25
C ALA A 54 -4.67 0.90 2.55
N MET A 55 -5.20 -0.32 2.38
CA MET A 55 -6.57 -0.68 2.74
C MET A 55 -6.82 -0.56 4.25
N ILE A 56 -5.85 -0.94 5.08
CA ILE A 56 -5.93 -0.77 6.54
C ILE A 56 -6.01 0.72 6.90
N VAL A 57 -5.12 1.54 6.32
CA VAL A 57 -5.14 3.01 6.54
C VAL A 57 -6.49 3.62 6.12
N LEU A 58 -7.04 3.18 4.99
CA LEU A 58 -8.33 3.63 4.51
C LEU A 58 -9.47 3.18 5.46
N TYR A 59 -9.44 1.94 5.94
CA TYR A 59 -10.41 1.40 6.89
C TYR A 59 -10.42 2.19 8.20
N GLU A 60 -9.26 2.44 8.79
CA GLU A 60 -9.13 3.21 10.04
C GLU A 60 -9.70 4.62 9.89
N LYS A 61 -9.40 5.27 8.76
CA LYS A 61 -9.94 6.59 8.45
C LYS A 61 -11.46 6.56 8.25
N ALA A 62 -11.97 5.63 7.46
CA ALA A 62 -13.41 5.47 7.25
C ALA A 62 -14.15 5.22 8.58
N LYS A 63 -13.55 4.45 9.49
CA LYS A 63 -14.10 4.15 10.82
C LYS A 63 -14.05 5.33 11.79
N SER A 64 -13.05 6.22 11.67
CA SER A 64 -12.90 7.40 12.53
C SER A 64 -14.06 8.40 12.41
N GLY A 65 -14.85 8.35 11.33
CA GLY A 65 -16.02 9.19 11.11
C GLY A 65 -15.73 10.64 10.71
N SER A 66 -14.48 11.11 10.86
CA SER A 66 -14.04 12.45 10.45
C SER A 66 -13.33 12.48 9.10
N PHE A 67 -13.44 11.40 8.32
CA PHE A 67 -12.77 11.30 7.03
C PHE A 67 -13.61 11.93 5.93
N GLU A 68 -13.27 13.17 5.57
CA GLU A 68 -13.80 13.83 4.40
C GLU A 68 -12.88 13.59 3.19
N LEU A 69 -13.42 12.87 2.20
CA LEU A 69 -12.72 12.58 0.98
C LEU A 69 -12.92 13.74 -0.01
N HIS A 70 -11.95 14.65 -0.12
CA HIS A 70 -11.99 15.80 -1.04
C HIS A 70 -11.50 15.48 -2.47
N ALA A 71 -11.16 14.22 -2.75
CA ALA A 71 -10.69 13.74 -4.04
C ALA A 71 -11.33 12.39 -4.36
N GLN A 72 -11.24 11.90 -5.59
CA GLN A 72 -11.72 10.56 -5.92
C GLN A 72 -11.01 9.48 -5.08
N LEU A 73 -11.71 8.41 -4.73
CA LEU A 73 -11.18 7.31 -3.93
C LEU A 73 -9.91 6.71 -4.56
N LYS A 74 -9.93 6.58 -5.89
CA LYS A 74 -8.78 6.16 -6.71
C LYS A 74 -7.51 6.99 -6.42
N THR A 75 -7.65 8.30 -6.37
CA THR A 75 -6.54 9.24 -6.15
C THR A 75 -5.98 9.10 -4.75
N TYR A 76 -6.87 8.97 -3.77
CA TYR A 76 -6.50 8.75 -2.38
C TYR A 76 -5.69 7.46 -2.22
N ILE A 77 -6.20 6.33 -2.72
CA ILE A 77 -5.54 5.03 -2.65
C ILE A 77 -4.16 5.08 -3.31
N TYR A 78 -4.05 5.70 -4.49
CA TYR A 78 -2.76 5.87 -5.17
C TYR A 78 -1.75 6.64 -4.33
N ALA A 79 -2.17 7.76 -3.74
CA ALA A 79 -1.30 8.62 -2.95
C ALA A 79 -0.77 7.89 -1.70
N VAL A 80 -1.63 7.14 -1.01
CA VAL A 80 -1.25 6.32 0.14
C VAL A 80 -0.26 5.23 -0.28
N CYS A 81 -0.59 4.43 -1.31
CA CYS A 81 0.28 3.36 -1.81
C CYS A 81 1.65 3.89 -2.25
N ARG A 82 1.69 5.01 -2.98
CA ARG A 82 2.94 5.64 -3.43
C ARG A 82 3.79 6.08 -2.25
N ARG A 83 3.20 6.67 -1.22
CA ARG A 83 3.93 7.06 0.00
C ARG A 83 4.50 5.84 0.72
N LEU A 84 3.71 4.79 0.89
CA LEU A 84 4.15 3.54 1.53
C LEU A 84 5.29 2.88 0.75
N TRP A 85 5.17 2.81 -0.57
CA TRP A 85 6.21 2.22 -1.41
C TRP A 85 7.52 3.00 -1.37
N LEU A 86 7.48 4.33 -1.48
CA LEU A 86 8.67 5.17 -1.36
C LEU A 86 9.36 5.01 0.01
N LYS A 87 8.57 4.87 1.09
CA LYS A 87 9.10 4.57 2.42
C LYS A 87 9.80 3.21 2.45
N LYS A 88 9.21 2.17 1.84
CA LYS A 88 9.80 0.83 1.75
C LYS A 88 11.11 0.85 0.94
N LEU A 89 11.14 1.55 -0.19
CA LEU A 89 12.37 1.73 -0.98
C LEU A 89 13.50 2.40 -0.20
N LEU A 90 13.21 3.47 0.53
CA LEU A 90 14.20 4.15 1.36
C LEU A 90 14.80 3.22 2.42
N VAL A 91 13.96 2.40 3.05
CA VAL A 91 14.38 1.43 4.06
C VAL A 91 15.27 0.34 3.42
N ASN A 92 14.85 -0.22 2.28
CA ASN A 92 15.62 -1.23 1.57
C ASN A 92 16.99 -0.71 1.10
N GLN A 93 17.07 0.53 0.63
CA GLN A 93 18.35 1.15 0.25
C GLN A 93 19.32 1.25 1.43
N ARG A 94 18.84 1.58 2.63
CA ARG A 94 19.67 1.66 3.84
C ARG A 94 20.21 0.28 4.23
N PHE A 95 19.36 -0.74 4.24
CA PHE A 95 19.78 -2.11 4.56
C PHE A 95 20.81 -2.66 3.57
N SER A 96 20.64 -2.40 2.27
CA SER A 96 21.64 -2.79 1.26
C SER A 96 22.97 -2.07 1.46
N GLY A 97 22.95 -0.81 1.88
CA GLY A 97 24.16 -0.05 2.21
C GLY A 97 24.89 -0.58 3.44
N ASP A 98 24.16 -1.00 4.47
CA ASP A 98 24.75 -1.55 5.71
C ASP A 98 25.41 -2.92 5.47
N LEU A 99 24.78 -3.80 4.67
CA LEU A 99 25.37 -5.11 4.30
C LEU A 99 26.63 -4.96 3.44
N ALA A 100 26.68 -3.97 2.54
CA ALA A 100 27.86 -3.70 1.73
C ALA A 100 29.06 -3.20 2.55
N ASN A 101 28.85 -2.72 3.78
CA ASN A 101 29.89 -2.25 4.69
C ASN A 101 30.18 -3.24 5.83
N ALA A 102 29.62 -4.45 5.80
CA ALA A 102 29.95 -5.47 6.80
C ALA A 102 31.40 -5.95 6.59
N PRO A 103 32.24 -5.99 7.65
CA PRO A 103 33.59 -6.54 7.53
C PRO A 103 33.52 -7.98 7.05
N GLU A 104 34.31 -8.32 6.01
CA GLU A 104 34.41 -9.67 5.48
C GLU A 104 34.62 -10.66 6.62
N THR A 105 33.69 -11.60 6.78
CA THR A 105 33.80 -12.67 7.76
C THR A 105 35.03 -13.50 7.42
N ILE A 106 36.08 -13.38 8.23
CA ILE A 106 37.28 -14.22 8.13
C ILE A 106 36.83 -15.66 8.38
N ALA A 107 36.89 -16.50 7.36
CA ALA A 107 36.71 -17.93 7.51
C ALA A 107 37.86 -18.44 8.39
N THR A 108 37.56 -18.84 9.62
CA THR A 108 38.53 -19.58 10.45
C THR A 108 38.69 -20.96 9.84
N GLU A 109 39.87 -21.22 9.28
CA GLU A 109 40.32 -22.56 8.92
C GLU A 109 40.36 -23.38 10.23
N GLU A 110 39.46 -24.36 10.35
CA GLU A 110 39.54 -25.38 11.40
C GLU A 110 40.64 -26.38 11.01
N ASP A 111 41.67 -26.47 11.86
CA ASP A 111 42.78 -27.44 11.80
C ASP A 111 42.31 -28.92 11.91
#